data_AF-D0L9B5-F1
#
_entry.id   AF-D0L9B5-F1
#
_cell.length_a   1.000
_cell.length_b   1.000
_cell.length_c   1.000
_cell.angle_alpha   90.00
_cell.angle_beta   90.00
_cell.angle_gamma   90.00
#
_symmetry.space_group_name_H-M   'P 1'
#
loop_
_entity.id
_entity.type
_entity.pdbx_description
1 polymer ?
#
loop_
_entity_poly.entity_id
_entity_poly.type
_entity_poly.pdbx_seq_one_letter_code
_entity_poly.pdbx_strand_id
1 'polypeptide(L)'
;MTTQLPQTSHSPSPIRERSLLAVFLAAFVTQNAIAIPYVRENGWRSVADFFGGDILKTTPGRFAMVDLTYVVVAFHLWAVVEAKNLGILRWWIASVILTFGVGIATAIPFFFLVRERALRVAAS
;
A
#
# COMPACT_ATOMS: atom_id res chain seq x y z
N MET A 1 -8.80 -45.42 -0.38
CA MET A 1 -9.44 -44.49 -1.33
C MET A 1 -9.01 -43.09 -0.93
N THR A 2 -7.90 -42.60 -1.49
CA THR A 2 -7.32 -41.27 -1.19
C THR A 2 -7.96 -40.22 -2.09
N THR A 3 -8.84 -39.41 -1.53
CA THR A 3 -9.44 -38.26 -2.20
C THR A 3 -8.35 -37.20 -2.40
N GLN A 4 -7.77 -37.12 -3.60
CA GLN A 4 -6.94 -35.98 -3.96
C GLN A 4 -7.83 -34.75 -4.11
N LEU A 5 -7.63 -33.77 -3.23
CA LEU A 5 -8.27 -32.46 -3.35
C LEU A 5 -7.81 -31.78 -4.65
N PRO A 6 -8.69 -31.04 -5.35
CA PRO A 6 -8.32 -30.34 -6.57
C PRO A 6 -7.21 -29.33 -6.26
N GLN A 7 -6.05 -29.52 -6.88
CA GLN A 7 -4.98 -28.54 -6.91
C GLN A 7 -5.50 -27.32 -7.70
N THR A 8 -5.86 -26.25 -7.01
CA THR A 8 -6.21 -24.98 -7.67
C THR A 8 -4.95 -24.42 -8.30
N SER A 9 -4.80 -24.62 -9.61
CA SER A 9 -3.74 -23.99 -10.38
C SER A 9 -3.92 -22.47 -10.29
N HIS A 10 -3.04 -21.81 -9.53
CA HIS A 10 -3.08 -20.36 -9.39
C HIS A 10 -2.52 -19.74 -10.67
N SER A 11 -3.29 -19.77 -11.76
CA SER A 11 -2.90 -19.15 -13.01
C SER A 11 -2.84 -17.62 -12.83
N PRO A 12 -1.74 -16.97 -13.21
CA PRO A 12 -1.58 -15.54 -13.03
C PRO A 12 -2.61 -14.78 -13.88
N SER A 13 -3.40 -13.90 -13.25
CA SER A 13 -4.35 -13.05 -13.96
C SER A 13 -3.66 -11.76 -14.43
N PRO A 14 -3.44 -11.55 -15.74
CA PRO A 14 -2.82 -10.34 -16.26
C PRO A 14 -3.64 -9.07 -15.96
N ILE A 15 -4.96 -9.22 -15.75
CA ILE A 15 -5.86 -8.13 -15.38
C ILE A 15 -5.53 -7.63 -13.97
N ARG A 16 -5.30 -8.54 -13.01
CA ARG A 16 -4.98 -8.18 -11.62
C ARG A 16 -3.73 -7.30 -11.56
N GLU A 17 -2.64 -7.73 -12.21
CA GLU A 17 -1.38 -6.96 -12.20
C GLU A 17 -1.54 -5.60 -12.89
N ARG A 18 -2.23 -5.55 -14.04
CA ARG A 18 -2.50 -4.29 -14.75
C ARG A 18 -3.33 -3.33 -13.90
N SER A 19 -4.36 -3.82 -13.22
CA SER A 19 -5.19 -3.00 -12.33
C SER A 19 -4.39 -2.47 -11.15
N LEU A 20 -3.57 -3.30 -10.50
CA LEU A 20 -2.72 -2.85 -9.40
C LEU A 20 -1.69 -1.81 -9.87
N LEU A 21 -1.12 -1.98 -11.07
CA LEU A 21 -0.21 -1.01 -11.66
C LEU A 21 -0.91 0.32 -11.95
N ALA A 22 -2.10 0.26 -12.55
CA ALA A 22 -2.90 1.44 -12.83
C ALA A 22 -3.24 2.22 -11.55
N VAL A 23 -3.71 1.53 -10.52
CA VAL A 23 -4.04 2.16 -9.22
C VAL A 23 -2.79 2.70 -8.53
N PHE A 24 -1.67 1.97 -8.54
CA PHE A 24 -0.40 2.44 -8.01
C PHE A 24 0.06 3.75 -8.66
N LEU A 25 0.07 3.80 -10.00
CA LEU A 25 0.49 4.98 -10.74
C LEU A 25 -0.48 6.16 -10.53
N ALA A 26 -1.79 5.90 -10.56
CA ALA A 26 -2.80 6.93 -10.33
C ALA A 26 -2.70 7.54 -8.93
N ALA A 27 -2.57 6.71 -7.88
CA ALA A 27 -2.41 7.17 -6.51
C ALA A 27 -1.08 7.94 -6.35
N PHE A 28 0.02 7.40 -6.86
CA PHE A 28 1.34 8.04 -6.75
C PHE A 28 1.34 9.44 -7.38
N VAL A 29 0.80 9.57 -8.59
CA VAL A 29 0.74 10.85 -9.32
C VAL A 29 -0.17 11.84 -8.60
N THR A 30 -1.40 11.43 -8.26
CA THR A 30 -2.37 12.35 -7.66
C THR A 30 -1.95 12.82 -6.28
N GLN A 31 -1.43 11.94 -5.42
CA GLN A 31 -0.96 12.31 -4.08
C GLN A 31 0.23 13.27 -4.13
N ASN A 32 1.23 12.99 -4.99
CA ASN A 32 2.38 13.89 -5.14
C ASN A 32 2.02 15.22 -5.80
N ALA A 33 1.06 15.24 -6.74
CA ALA A 33 0.58 16.47 -7.36
C ALA A 33 -0.07 17.43 -6.34
N ILE A 34 -0.60 16.91 -5.23
CA ILE A 34 -1.15 17.71 -4.13
C ILE A 34 -0.08 18.04 -3.09
N ALA A 35 0.68 17.04 -2.64
CA ALA A 35 1.62 17.20 -1.53
C ALA A 35 2.85 18.04 -1.90
N ILE A 36 3.43 17.84 -3.09
CA ILE A 36 4.69 18.53 -3.47
C ILE A 36 4.50 20.05 -3.54
N PRO A 37 3.49 20.60 -4.24
CA PRO A 37 3.26 22.05 -4.25
C PRO A 37 3.05 22.62 -2.84
N TYR A 38 2.21 21.96 -2.04
CA TYR A 38 1.94 22.39 -0.66
C TYR A 38 3.20 22.44 0.21
N VAL A 39 4.06 21.42 0.14
CA VAL A 39 5.32 21.40 0.90
C VAL A 39 6.33 22.41 0.37
N ARG A 40 6.34 22.70 -0.94
CA ARG A 40 7.18 23.76 -1.52
C ARG A 40 6.75 25.14 -1.04
N GLU A 41 5.46 25.38 -0.88
CA GLU A 41 4.90 26.67 -0.45
C GLU A 41 5.00 26.88 1.08
N ASN A 42 4.82 25.82 1.87
CA ASN A 42 4.74 25.90 3.33
C ASN A 42 6.00 25.39 4.06
N GLY A 43 6.97 24.84 3.32
CA GLY A 43 8.22 24.30 3.82
C GLY A 43 8.15 22.84 4.26
N TRP A 44 9.30 22.15 4.33
CA TRP A 44 9.38 20.70 4.58
C TRP A 44 8.71 20.21 5.89
N ARG A 45 8.55 21.09 6.89
CA ARG A 45 7.87 20.73 8.15
C ARG A 45 6.35 20.57 7.98
N SER A 46 5.75 21.15 6.94
CA SER A 46 4.31 21.03 6.65
C SER A 46 3.88 19.63 6.20
N VAL A 47 4.83 18.71 5.98
CA VAL A 47 4.52 17.28 5.81
C VAL A 47 3.71 16.74 6.98
N ALA A 48 3.93 17.25 8.19
CA ALA A 48 3.16 16.85 9.37
C ALA A 48 1.66 17.20 9.27
N ASP A 49 1.28 18.20 8.48
CA ASP A 49 -0.12 18.64 8.32
C ASP A 49 -0.98 17.61 7.60
N PHE A 50 -0.38 16.67 6.86
CA PHE A 50 -1.07 15.54 6.23
C PHE A 50 -1.38 14.40 7.22
N PHE A 51 -0.73 14.40 8.38
CA PHE A 51 -0.84 13.33 9.38
C PHE A 51 -1.38 13.83 10.73
N GLY A 52 -1.51 15.15 10.91
CA GLY A 52 -1.94 15.80 12.15
C GLY A 52 -2.32 17.26 11.92
N GLY A 53 -2.64 17.98 13.00
CA GLY A 53 -3.02 19.39 12.92
C GLY A 53 -4.50 19.60 12.58
N ASP A 54 -4.78 20.43 11.58
CA ASP A 54 -6.12 20.96 11.31
C ASP A 54 -7.14 19.90 10.89
N ILE A 55 -6.69 18.81 10.24
CA ILE A 55 -7.56 17.70 9.86
C ILE A 55 -8.23 17.05 11.08
N LEU A 56 -7.60 17.10 12.25
CA LEU A 56 -8.15 16.57 13.50
C LEU A 56 -9.09 17.53 14.23
N LYS A 57 -9.22 18.78 13.77
CA LYS A 57 -10.11 19.78 14.40
C LYS A 57 -11.59 19.51 14.11
N THR A 58 -11.90 18.81 13.02
CA THR A 58 -13.27 18.52 12.61
C THR A 58 -13.67 17.08 12.96
N THR A 59 -14.96 16.83 13.24
CA THR A 59 -15.45 15.47 13.48
C THR A 59 -15.28 14.55 12.26
N PRO A 60 -15.61 14.96 11.02
CA PRO A 60 -15.35 14.13 9.83
C PRO A 60 -13.87 13.83 9.62
N GLY A 61 -12.98 14.81 9.83
CA GLY A 61 -11.55 14.60 9.68
C GLY A 61 -10.96 13.64 10.72
N ARG A 62 -11.42 13.71 11.98
CA ARG A 62 -11.07 12.70 13.01
C ARG A 62 -11.53 11.30 12.63
N PHE A 63 -12.76 11.15 12.16
CA PHE A 63 -13.26 9.85 11.70
C PHE A 63 -12.39 9.29 10.58
N ALA A 64 -12.10 10.09 9.55
CA ALA A 64 -11.26 9.69 8.43
C ALA A 64 -9.84 9.28 8.86
N MET A 65 -9.23 10.01 9.81
CA MET A 65 -7.91 9.69 10.32
C MET A 65 -7.90 8.39 11.15
N VAL A 66 -8.94 8.13 11.94
CA VAL A 66 -9.08 6.88 12.69
C VAL A 66 -9.24 5.69 11.74
N ASP A 67 -10.17 5.81 10.77
CA ASP A 67 -10.39 4.79 9.74
C ASP A 67 -9.10 4.48 8.97
N LEU A 68 -8.41 5.53 8.49
CA LEU A 68 -7.14 5.42 7.78
C LEU A 68 -6.06 4.75 8.64
N THR A 69 -5.99 5.08 9.92
CA THR A 69 -5.02 4.49 10.85
C THR A 69 -5.23 2.98 10.96
N TYR A 70 -6.48 2.53 11.11
CA TYR A 70 -6.78 1.10 11.18
C TYR A 70 -6.46 0.38 9.85
N VAL A 71 -6.73 1.01 8.70
CA VAL A 71 -6.33 0.47 7.39
C VAL A 71 -4.81 0.29 7.30
N VAL A 72 -4.02 1.31 7.69
CA VAL A 72 -2.55 1.27 7.69
C VAL A 72 -2.04 0.15 8.58
N VAL A 73 -2.53 0.06 9.82
CA VAL A 73 -2.10 -0.94 10.80
C VAL A 73 -2.44 -2.35 10.33
N ALA A 74 -3.71 -2.59 9.96
CA ALA A 74 -4.15 -3.90 9.50
C ALA A 74 -3.36 -4.37 8.28
N PHE A 75 -3.16 -3.49 7.30
CA PHE A 75 -2.37 -3.81 6.11
C PHE A 75 -0.93 -4.17 6.45
N HIS A 76 -0.21 -3.37 7.26
CA HIS A 76 1.20 -3.63 7.55
C HIS A 76 1.42 -4.86 8.43
N LEU A 77 0.52 -5.13 9.37
CA LEU A 77 0.56 -6.34 10.19
C LEU A 77 0.39 -7.60 9.35
N TRP A 78 -0.52 -7.58 8.38
CA TRP A 78 -0.67 -8.69 7.44
C TRP A 78 0.52 -8.76 6.47
N ALA A 79 0.93 -7.62 5.89
CA ALA A 79 1.95 -7.55 4.86
C ALA A 79 3.34 -7.97 5.37
N VAL A 80 3.68 -7.72 6.64
CA VAL A 80 4.97 -8.15 7.19
C VAL A 80 5.07 -9.67 7.30
N VAL A 81 3.97 -10.34 7.67
CA VAL A 81 3.92 -11.81 7.75
C VAL A 81 4.01 -12.40 6.35
N GLU A 82 3.23 -11.87 5.40
CA GLU A 82 3.28 -12.29 4.00
C GLU A 82 4.67 -12.07 3.39
N ALA A 83 5.30 -10.93 3.68
CA ALA A 83 6.62 -10.60 3.17
C ALA A 83 7.72 -11.53 3.70
N LYS A 84 7.60 -11.98 4.96
CA LYS A 84 8.50 -12.98 5.54
C LYS A 84 8.32 -14.33 4.84
N ASN A 85 7.07 -14.78 4.65
CA ASN A 85 6.76 -16.05 4.00
C ASN A 85 7.28 -16.12 2.56
N LEU A 86 7.24 -14.99 1.84
CA LEU A 86 7.66 -14.90 0.44
C LEU A 86 9.12 -14.42 0.26
N GLY A 87 9.86 -14.16 1.35
CA GLY A 87 11.24 -13.65 1.25
C GLY A 87 11.37 -12.24 0.66
N ILE A 88 10.31 -11.42 0.71
CA ILE A 88 10.23 -10.07 0.13
C ILE A 88 10.27 -8.95 1.17
N LEU A 89 10.89 -9.16 2.34
CA LEU A 89 10.88 -8.19 3.45
C LEU A 89 11.41 -6.79 3.06
N ARG A 90 12.43 -6.70 2.19
CA ARG A 90 12.92 -5.40 1.66
C ARG A 90 11.82 -4.58 0.97
N TRP A 91 10.87 -5.25 0.34
CA TRP A 91 9.78 -4.62 -0.37
C TRP A 91 8.62 -4.22 0.56
N TRP A 92 8.44 -4.93 1.67
CA TRP A 92 7.59 -4.45 2.77
C TRP A 92 8.16 -3.17 3.40
N ILE A 93 9.49 -3.06 3.58
CA ILE A 93 10.11 -1.80 4.04
C ILE A 93 9.84 -0.67 3.03
N ALA A 94 9.96 -0.96 1.73
CA ALA A 94 9.60 0.03 0.70
C ALA A 94 8.13 0.46 0.77
N SER A 95 7.18 -0.45 1.07
CA SER A 95 5.78 -0.07 1.26
C SER A 95 5.55 0.77 2.53
N VAL A 96 6.31 0.53 3.60
CA VAL A 96 6.31 1.39 4.80
C VAL A 96 6.76 2.81 4.42
N ILE A 97 7.88 2.93 3.69
CA ILE A 97 8.38 4.23 3.23
C ILE A 97 7.36 4.95 2.35
N LEU A 98 6.71 4.24 1.41
CA LEU A 98 5.66 4.82 0.58
C LEU A 98 4.44 5.27 1.41
N THR A 99 4.09 4.54 2.48
CA THR A 99 2.94 4.88 3.33
C THR A 99 3.12 6.23 4.01
N PHE A 100 4.31 6.50 4.54
CA PHE A 100 4.58 7.74 5.27
C PHE A 100 5.18 8.84 4.38
N GLY A 101 5.75 8.48 3.23
CA GLY A 101 6.33 9.44 2.27
C GLY A 101 5.34 9.95 1.23
N VAL A 102 4.35 9.14 0.84
CA VAL A 102 3.36 9.49 -0.21
C VAL A 102 1.94 9.27 0.30
N GLY A 103 1.67 8.11 0.88
CA GLY A 103 0.41 7.73 1.49
C GLY A 103 0.02 6.28 1.20
N ILE A 104 -0.83 5.72 2.06
CA ILE A 104 -1.19 4.30 2.04
C ILE A 104 -1.86 3.84 0.73
N ALA A 105 -2.58 4.74 0.05
CA ALA A 105 -3.22 4.46 -1.24
C ALA A 105 -2.21 4.10 -2.35
N THR A 106 -0.97 4.60 -2.25
CA THR A 106 0.15 4.23 -3.12
C THR A 106 0.81 2.93 -2.64
N ALA A 107 0.99 2.78 -1.32
CA ALA A 107 1.75 1.67 -0.75
C ALA A 107 1.08 0.29 -0.89
N ILE A 108 -0.25 0.21 -0.72
CA ILE A 108 -1.01 -1.04 -0.85
C ILE A 108 -0.87 -1.68 -2.24
N PRO A 109 -1.21 -0.99 -3.35
CA PRO A 109 -1.12 -1.59 -4.67
C PRO A 109 0.34 -1.91 -5.05
N PHE A 110 1.31 -1.10 -4.60
CA PHE A 110 2.74 -1.40 -4.76
C PHE A 110 3.11 -2.75 -4.11
N PHE A 111 2.76 -2.96 -2.85
CA PHE A 111 3.09 -4.20 -2.15
C PHE A 111 2.40 -5.40 -2.82
N PHE A 112 1.14 -5.25 -3.23
CA PHE A 112 0.42 -6.30 -3.95
C PHE A 112 1.06 -6.62 -5.31
N LEU A 113 1.60 -5.63 -6.05
CA LEU A 113 2.36 -5.90 -7.28
C LEU A 113 3.61 -6.74 -7.02
N VAL A 114 4.37 -6.39 -5.98
CA VAL A 114 5.56 -7.17 -5.60
C VAL A 114 5.16 -8.58 -5.19
N ARG A 115 4.09 -8.72 -4.40
CA ARG A 115 3.55 -10.01 -3.95
C ARG A 115 3.16 -10.89 -5.13
N GLU A 116 2.41 -10.37 -6.09
CA GLU A 116 2.02 -11.12 -7.30
C GLU A 116 3.24 -11.59 -8.10
N ARG A 117 4.28 -10.76 -8.21
CA ARG A 117 5.56 -11.15 -8.84
C ARG A 117 6.27 -12.26 -8.07
N ALA A 118 6.34 -12.16 -6.75
CA ALA A 118 6.98 -13.16 -5.89
C ALA A 118 6.27 -14.52 -5.98
N LEU A 119 4.93 -14.51 -5.94
CA LEU A 119 4.13 -15.72 -6.09
C LEU A 119 4.33 -16.38 -7.46
N ARG A 120 4.48 -15.60 -8.53
CA ARG A 120 4.80 -16.16 -9.85
C ARG A 120 6.16 -16.84 -9.89
N VAL A 121 7.19 -16.22 -9.29
CA VAL A 121 8.54 -16.81 -9.22
C VAL A 121 8.54 -18.09 -8.37
N ALA A 122 7.71 -18.16 -7.33
CA ALA A 122 7.59 -19.36 -6.51
C ALA A 122 6.82 -20.50 -7.20
N ALA A 123 6.02 -20.19 -8.22
CA ALA A 123 5.21 -21.15 -8.97
C ALA A 123 5.87 -21.63 -10.28
N SER A 124 7.00 -21.04 -10.67
CA SER A 124 7.84 -21.42 -11.82
C SER A 124 8.97 -22.35 -11.41
#